data_AF-A0AAD0ZBS2-F1
#
_entry.id   AF-A0AAD0ZBS2-F1
#
_cell.length_a   1.000
_cell.length_b   1.000
_cell.length_c   1.000
_cell.angle_alpha   90.00
_cell.angle_beta   90.00
_cell.angle_gamma   90.00
#
_symmetry.space_group_name_H-M   'P 1'
#
loop_
_entity.id
_entity.type
_entity.pdbx_description
1 polymer ?
#
loop_
_entity_poly.entity_id
_entity_poly.type
_entity_poly.pdbx_seq_one_letter_code
_entity_poly.pdbx_strand_id
1 'polypeptide(L)'
;MSSALHEQPYLESWRWMSRQIRCALDPDEPRLIEHYLAEGRYLACCTATSPWLIAETSFRLLLDTATDTALPWHWRSQCLDQAWRPLRDLERLSFCKCRLKRWQSHAWQLATCSLLPSIPLIELVQGFPDE
;
A
#
# COMPACT_ATOMS: atom_id res chain seq x y z
N MET A 1 -22.24 13.19 20.58
CA MET A 1 -22.89 13.25 19.25
C MET A 1 -21.76 13.30 18.23
N SER A 2 -21.41 12.18 17.60
CA SER A 2 -20.31 12.16 16.63
C SER A 2 -20.73 12.90 15.38
N SER A 3 -20.13 14.08 15.16
CA SER A 3 -20.03 14.68 13.85
C SER A 3 -19.16 13.76 13.00
N ALA A 4 -19.77 12.77 12.34
CA ALA A 4 -19.08 12.03 11.30
C ALA A 4 -18.74 13.04 10.21
N LEU A 5 -17.46 13.37 10.08
CA LEU A 5 -16.97 14.24 9.01
C LEU A 5 -17.39 13.63 7.67
N HIS A 6 -17.69 14.49 6.68
CA HIS A 6 -18.10 14.04 5.36
C HIS A 6 -17.00 13.12 4.79
N GLU A 7 -17.30 11.83 4.62
CA GLU A 7 -16.30 10.79 4.30
C GLU A 7 -15.68 10.97 2.91
N GLN A 8 -16.42 11.54 1.97
CA GLN A 8 -16.07 11.54 0.55
C GLN A 8 -14.74 12.27 0.23
N PRO A 9 -14.47 13.51 0.68
CA PRO A 9 -13.25 14.23 0.32
C PRO A 9 -11.99 13.58 0.89
N TYR A 10 -12.07 13.06 2.12
CA TYR A 10 -10.94 12.35 2.75
C TYR A 10 -10.66 11.01 2.07
N LEU A 11 -11.71 10.29 1.67
CA LEU A 11 -11.58 9.04 0.92
C LEU A 11 -10.98 9.28 -0.47
N GLU A 12 -11.36 10.35 -1.15
CA GLU A 12 -10.78 10.75 -2.44
C GLU A 12 -9.31 11.13 -2.30
N SER A 13 -8.95 11.94 -1.30
CA SER A 13 -7.55 12.27 -0.99
C SER A 13 -6.73 11.01 -0.74
N TRP A 14 -7.24 10.08 0.06
CA TRP A 14 -6.56 8.82 0.36
C TRP A 14 -6.39 7.93 -0.87
N ARG A 15 -7.39 7.89 -1.76
CA ARG A 15 -7.30 7.20 -3.05
C ARG A 15 -6.30 7.87 -3.99
N TRP A 16 -6.21 9.20 -3.98
CA TRP A 16 -5.22 9.93 -4.76
C TRP A 16 -3.80 9.58 -4.32
N MET A 17 -3.51 9.62 -3.02
CA MET A 17 -2.21 9.18 -2.48
C MET A 17 -1.91 7.72 -2.81
N SER A 18 -2.92 6.83 -2.75
CA SER A 18 -2.76 5.44 -3.17
C SER A 18 -2.28 5.32 -4.62
N ARG A 19 -2.87 6.11 -5.53
CA ARG A 19 -2.41 6.18 -6.93
C ARG A 19 -0.99 6.75 -7.05
N GLN A 20 -0.66 7.81 -6.30
CA GLN A 20 0.69 8.36 -6.30
C GLN A 20 1.72 7.31 -5.88
N ILE A 21 1.41 6.51 -4.85
CA ILE A 21 2.27 5.42 -4.38
C ILE A 21 2.39 4.32 -5.42
N ARG A 22 1.25 3.82 -5.93
CA ARG A 22 1.21 2.70 -6.88
C ARG A 22 1.98 2.99 -8.16
N CYS A 23 1.97 4.24 -8.60
CA CYS A 23 2.62 4.68 -9.83
C CYS A 23 3.99 5.32 -9.60
N ALA A 24 4.49 5.38 -8.35
CA ALA A 24 5.74 6.02 -8.00
C ALA A 24 5.88 7.44 -8.60
N LEU A 25 4.83 8.27 -8.49
CA LEU A 25 4.78 9.57 -9.19
C LEU A 25 5.83 10.57 -8.67
N ASP A 26 6.23 10.44 -7.42
CA ASP A 26 7.32 11.20 -6.79
C ASP A 26 8.10 10.27 -5.84
N PRO A 27 8.98 9.43 -6.38
CA PRO A 27 9.59 8.33 -5.62
C PRO A 27 10.70 8.81 -4.67
N ASP A 28 11.15 10.07 -4.83
CA ASP A 28 12.11 10.73 -3.96
C ASP A 28 11.43 11.36 -2.72
N GLU A 29 10.10 11.29 -2.61
CA GLU A 29 9.31 11.80 -1.49
C GLU A 29 8.70 10.67 -0.63
N PRO A 30 9.51 9.93 0.16
CA PRO A 30 9.05 8.78 0.95
C PRO A 30 8.03 9.14 2.04
N ARG A 31 7.94 10.41 2.44
CA ARG A 31 6.96 10.86 3.45
C ARG A 31 5.52 10.66 2.97
N LEU A 32 5.30 10.53 1.66
CA LEU A 32 4.00 10.17 1.08
C LEU A 32 3.44 8.86 1.67
N ILE A 33 4.28 7.83 1.89
CA ILE A 33 3.82 6.56 2.47
C ILE A 33 3.37 6.76 3.91
N GLU A 34 4.12 7.52 4.70
CA GLU A 34 3.75 7.82 6.07
C GLU A 34 2.45 8.61 6.15
N HIS A 35 2.30 9.63 5.30
CA HIS A 35 1.09 10.43 5.21
C HIS A 35 -0.13 9.58 4.81
N TYR A 36 0.01 8.75 3.77
CA TYR A 36 -1.04 7.81 3.35
C TYR A 36 -1.49 6.86 4.47
N LEU A 37 -0.54 6.31 5.25
CA LEU A 37 -0.86 5.43 6.38
C LEU A 37 -1.52 6.19 7.54
N ALA A 38 -1.09 7.43 7.80
CA ALA A 38 -1.69 8.29 8.83
C ALA A 38 -3.14 8.68 8.47
N GLU A 39 -3.36 9.11 7.23
CA GLU A 39 -4.67 9.46 6.68
C GLU A 39 -5.61 8.24 6.65
N GLY A 40 -5.09 7.05 6.31
CA GLY A 40 -5.86 5.80 6.43
C GLY A 40 -6.34 5.54 7.86
N ARG A 41 -5.46 5.68 8.86
CA ARG A 41 -5.85 5.54 10.27
C ARG A 41 -6.86 6.61 10.69
N TYR A 42 -6.72 7.83 10.19
CA TYR A 42 -7.68 8.90 10.43
C TYR A 42 -9.06 8.54 9.88
N LEU A 43 -9.16 8.09 8.63
CA LEU A 43 -10.41 7.59 8.02
C LEU A 43 -11.05 6.51 8.89
N ALA A 44 -10.27 5.48 9.26
CA ALA A 44 -10.77 4.38 10.10
C ALA A 44 -11.31 4.82 11.48
N CYS A 45 -10.76 5.91 12.04
CA CYS A 45 -11.15 6.42 13.36
C CYS A 45 -12.29 7.46 13.30
N CYS A 46 -12.42 8.20 12.19
CA CYS A 46 -13.26 9.38 12.10
C CYS A 46 -14.45 9.25 11.13
N THR A 47 -14.53 8.16 10.37
CA THR A 47 -15.64 7.88 9.43
C THR A 47 -16.22 6.48 9.66
N ALA A 48 -17.17 6.06 8.80
CA ALA A 48 -17.71 4.69 8.82
C ALA A 48 -16.80 3.67 8.10
N THR A 49 -15.66 4.10 7.56
CA THR A 49 -14.77 3.22 6.79
C THR A 49 -14.16 2.15 7.71
N SER A 50 -14.22 0.88 7.29
CA SER A 50 -13.75 -0.23 8.11
C SER A 50 -12.22 -0.15 8.36
N PRO A 51 -11.75 -0.21 9.63
CA PRO A 51 -10.32 -0.26 9.94
C PRO A 51 -9.60 -1.45 9.31
N TRP A 52 -10.29 -2.60 9.21
CA TRP A 52 -9.75 -3.78 8.53
C TRP A 52 -9.55 -3.51 7.04
N LEU A 53 -10.53 -2.90 6.39
CA LEU A 53 -10.45 -2.58 4.96
C LEU A 53 -9.31 -1.62 4.67
N ILE A 54 -9.14 -0.57 5.49
CA ILE A 54 -8.03 0.38 5.37
C ILE A 54 -6.70 -0.36 5.48
N ALA A 55 -6.48 -1.10 6.58
CA ALA A 55 -5.21 -1.78 6.81
C ALA A 55 -4.90 -2.81 5.72
N GLU A 56 -5.89 -3.57 5.27
CA GLU A 56 -5.72 -4.56 4.19
C GLU A 56 -5.40 -3.90 2.85
N THR A 57 -6.12 -2.84 2.50
CA THR A 57 -5.87 -2.09 1.26
C THR A 57 -4.48 -1.46 1.28
N SER A 58 -4.05 -0.88 2.40
CA SER A 58 -2.72 -0.30 2.53
C SER A 58 -1.61 -1.36 2.45
N PHE A 59 -1.79 -2.51 3.10
CA PHE A 59 -0.83 -3.62 2.99
C PHE A 59 -0.66 -4.07 1.54
N ARG A 60 -1.78 -4.33 0.86
CA ARG A 60 -1.78 -4.78 -0.53
C ARG A 60 -1.16 -3.74 -1.46
N LEU A 61 -1.51 -2.46 -1.31
CA LEU A 61 -0.90 -1.39 -2.09
C LEU A 61 0.63 -1.41 -1.98
N LEU A 62 1.17 -1.47 -0.75
CA LEU A 62 2.61 -1.44 -0.54
C LEU A 62 3.30 -2.69 -1.09
N LEU A 63 2.70 -3.87 -0.89
CA LEU A 63 3.26 -5.12 -1.40
C LEU A 63 3.21 -5.17 -2.94
N ASP A 64 2.07 -4.84 -3.54
CA ASP A 64 1.90 -4.82 -5.00
C ASP A 64 2.89 -3.82 -5.63
N THR A 65 3.07 -2.65 -5.03
CA THR A 65 4.05 -1.63 -5.47
C THR A 65 5.49 -2.13 -5.31
N ALA A 66 5.83 -2.78 -4.20
CA ALA A 66 7.15 -3.34 -3.96
C ALA A 66 7.53 -4.42 -5.00
N THR A 67 6.56 -5.25 -5.40
CA THR A 67 6.79 -6.32 -6.39
C THR A 67 6.80 -5.85 -7.84
N ASP A 68 6.43 -4.61 -8.12
CA ASP A 68 6.34 -4.09 -9.49
C ASP A 68 7.73 -3.73 -10.04
N THR A 69 8.27 -4.59 -10.91
CA THR A 69 9.61 -4.41 -11.49
C THR A 69 9.73 -3.23 -12.44
N ALA A 70 8.62 -2.63 -12.89
CA ALA A 70 8.66 -1.41 -13.70
C ALA A 70 8.96 -0.15 -12.87
N LEU A 71 8.86 -0.23 -11.54
CA LEU A 71 9.10 0.91 -10.65
C LEU A 71 10.59 1.00 -10.21
N PRO A 72 11.06 2.19 -9.80
CA PRO A 72 12.41 2.37 -9.29
C PRO A 72 12.70 1.49 -8.06
N TRP A 73 13.88 0.86 -8.02
CA TRP A 73 14.28 -0.06 -6.94
C TRP A 73 14.17 0.57 -5.54
N HIS A 74 14.57 1.84 -5.38
CA HIS A 74 14.53 2.53 -4.10
C HIS A 74 13.09 2.69 -3.58
N TRP A 75 12.14 3.07 -4.46
CA TRP A 75 10.73 3.22 -4.09
C TRP A 75 10.10 1.89 -3.68
N ARG A 76 10.41 0.83 -4.44
CA ARG A 76 9.95 -0.53 -4.15
C ARG A 76 10.46 -1.01 -2.79
N SER A 77 11.74 -0.75 -2.50
CA SER A 77 12.35 -1.08 -1.21
C SER A 77 11.68 -0.33 -0.07
N GLN A 78 11.43 0.97 -0.24
CA GLN A 78 10.71 1.77 0.76
C GLN A 78 9.28 1.25 0.98
N CYS A 79 8.54 0.89 -0.07
CA CYS A 79 7.20 0.31 0.10
C CYS A 79 7.25 -0.99 0.90
N LEU A 80 8.20 -1.88 0.60
CA LEU A 80 8.39 -3.13 1.34
C LEU A 80 8.72 -2.88 2.82
N ASP A 81 9.64 -1.96 3.09
CA ASP A 81 10.07 -1.57 4.44
C ASP A 81 8.94 -0.97 5.29
N GLN A 82 7.89 -0.44 4.64
CA GLN A 82 6.73 0.13 5.32
C GLN A 82 5.55 -0.86 5.41
N ALA A 83 5.54 -1.96 4.64
CA ALA A 83 4.41 -2.90 4.55
C ALA A 83 4.12 -3.65 5.87
N TRP A 84 5.11 -3.78 6.77
CA TRP A 84 4.88 -4.38 8.09
C TRP A 84 3.92 -3.56 8.96
N ARG A 85 3.82 -2.23 8.75
CA ARG A 85 2.97 -1.35 9.55
C ARG A 85 1.48 -1.70 9.41
N PRO A 86 0.88 -1.71 8.19
CA PRO A 86 -0.50 -2.16 8.02
C PRO A 86 -0.69 -3.65 8.34
N LEU A 87 0.34 -4.50 8.15
CA LEU A 87 0.26 -5.91 8.59
C LEU A 87 0.09 -6.05 10.11
N ARG A 88 0.79 -5.22 10.89
CA ARG A 88 0.65 -5.16 12.35
C ARG A 88 -0.74 -4.64 12.75
N ASP A 89 -1.30 -3.69 11.99
CA ASP A 89 -2.66 -3.22 12.23
C ASP A 89 -3.69 -4.34 11.95
N LEU A 90 -3.51 -5.14 10.89
CA LEU A 90 -4.32 -6.33 10.62
C LEU A 90 -4.24 -7.39 11.72
N GLU A 91 -3.05 -7.62 12.27
CA GLU A 91 -2.86 -8.55 13.40
C GLU A 91 -3.75 -8.16 14.58
N ARG A 92 -3.71 -6.88 14.96
CA ARG A 92 -4.49 -6.30 16.06
C ARG A 92 -5.99 -6.37 15.83
N LEU A 93 -6.44 -6.43 14.57
CA LEU A 93 -7.85 -6.48 14.18
C LEU A 93 -8.36 -7.93 13.93
N SER A 94 -7.51 -8.94 14.13
CA SER A 94 -7.79 -10.35 13.81
C SER A 94 -8.53 -11.11 14.91
N PHE A 95 -9.65 -10.57 15.38
CA PHE A 95 -10.45 -11.15 16.48
C PHE A 95 -11.24 -12.41 16.12
N CYS A 96 -11.36 -12.76 14.84
CA CYS A 96 -12.01 -13.99 14.40
C CYS A 96 -11.02 -14.91 13.68
N LYS A 97 -11.29 -16.22 13.69
CA LYS A 97 -10.53 -17.23 12.93
C LYS A 97 -10.42 -16.86 11.44
N CYS A 98 -11.48 -16.28 10.87
CA CYS A 98 -11.50 -15.80 9.49
C CYS A 98 -10.40 -14.77 9.19
N ARG A 99 -10.28 -13.76 10.05
CA ARG A 99 -9.32 -12.67 9.91
C ARG A 99 -7.91 -13.11 10.27
N LEU A 100 -7.76 -13.93 11.31
CA LEU A 100 -6.47 -14.51 11.67
C LEU A 100 -5.86 -15.31 10.51
N LYS A 101 -6.67 -16.13 9.82
CA LYS A 101 -6.21 -16.87 8.64
C LYS A 101 -5.78 -15.94 7.49
N ARG A 102 -6.53 -14.86 7.25
CA ARG A 102 -6.16 -13.86 6.23
C ARG A 102 -4.87 -13.13 6.60
N TRP A 103 -4.74 -12.70 7.85
CA TRP A 103 -3.52 -12.08 8.36
C TRP A 103 -2.31 -13.02 8.22
N GLN A 104 -2.43 -14.30 8.57
CA GLN A 104 -1.36 -15.29 8.37
C GLN A 104 -0.93 -15.40 6.90
N SER A 105 -1.89 -15.38 5.97
CA SER A 105 -1.59 -15.37 4.54
C SER A 105 -0.79 -14.14 4.12
N HIS A 106 -1.15 -12.96 4.63
CA HIS A 106 -0.40 -11.72 4.35
C HIS A 106 0.97 -11.70 5.01
N ALA A 107 1.07 -12.20 6.24
CA ALA A 107 2.35 -12.32 6.94
C ALA A 107 3.30 -13.25 6.20
N TRP A 108 2.80 -14.37 5.68
CA TRP A 108 3.57 -15.27 4.83
C TRP A 108 4.02 -14.57 3.54
N GLN A 109 3.11 -13.89 2.84
CA GLN A 109 3.44 -13.13 1.63
C GLN A 109 4.57 -12.12 1.87
N LEU A 110 4.50 -11.35 2.96
CA LEU A 110 5.55 -10.38 3.31
C LEU A 110 6.88 -11.08 3.63
N ALA A 111 6.83 -12.17 4.41
CA ALA A 111 8.02 -12.91 4.83
C ALA A 111 8.73 -13.61 3.66
N THR A 112 8.00 -14.02 2.62
CA THR A 112 8.55 -14.68 1.43
C THR A 112 8.72 -13.74 0.24
N CYS A 113 8.43 -12.44 0.41
CA CYS A 113 8.55 -11.47 -0.67
C CYS A 113 10.04 -11.26 -1.02
N SER A 114 10.39 -11.58 -2.26
CA SER A 114 11.73 -11.32 -2.80
C SER A 114 11.65 -10.18 -3.82
N LEU A 115 12.48 -9.14 -3.64
CA LEU A 115 12.57 -8.05 -4.61
C LEU A 115 13.44 -8.47 -5.78
N LEU A 116 12.81 -8.70 -6.93
CA LEU A 116 13.51 -8.85 -8.21
C LEU A 116 14.09 -7.50 -8.66
N PRO A 117 15.23 -7.46 -9.38
CA PRO A 117 15.76 -6.22 -9.95
C PRO A 117 14.71 -5.46 -10.75
N SER A 118 14.77 -4.13 -10.72
CA SER A 118 13.93 -3.32 -11.62
C SER A 118 14.37 -3.51 -13.07
N ILE A 119 13.41 -3.38 -13.99
CA ILE A 119 13.66 -3.48 -15.43
C ILE A 119 14.71 -2.42 -15.80
N PRO A 120 15.83 -2.80 -16.44
CA PRO A 120 16.85 -1.84 -16.83
C PRO A 120 16.29 -0.87 -17.86
N LEU A 121 16.73 0.39 -17.81
CA LEU A 121 16.24 1.47 -18.68
C LEU A 121 16.33 1.12 -20.18
N ILE A 122 17.30 0.27 -20.57
CA ILE A 122 17.54 -0.11 -21.96
C ILE A 122 16.47 -1.05 -22.53
N GLU A 123 15.79 -1.83 -21.68
CA GLU A 123 14.71 -2.72 -22.09
C GLU A 123 13.38 -1.96 -22.26
N LEU A 124 13.19 -0.85 -21.55
CA LEU A 124 11.99 0.00 -21.67
C LEU A 124 11.90 0.72 -23.01
N VAL A 125 13.02 0.88 -23.73
CA VAL A 125 13.09 1.59 -25.02
C VAL A 125 12.80 0.67 -26.21
N GLN A 126 12.79 -0.66 -26.00
CA GLN A 126 12.42 -1.60 -27.06
C GLN A 126 10.89 -1.69 -27.19
N GLY A 127 10.29 -0.63 -27.72
CA GLY A 127 9.04 -0.78 -28.44
C GLY A 127 9.27 -1.81 -29.54
N PHE A 128 8.45 -2.85 -29.60
CA PHE A 128 8.49 -3.79 -30.71
C PHE A 128 8.41 -2.98 -32.00
N PRO A 129 9.35 -3.13 -32.96
CA PRO A 129 9.12 -2.57 -34.28
C PRO A 129 7.83 -3.18 -34.82
N ASP A 130 6.89 -2.33 -35.21
CA ASP A 130 5.69 -2.74 -35.93
C ASP A 130 6.14 -3.38 -37.27
N GLU A 131 6.28 -4.70 -37.31
CA GLU A 131 6.28 -5.49 -38.56
C GLU A 131 4.85 -5.83 -38.98
#